data_AF-A0A947I4T0-F1
#
_entry.id   AF-A0A947I4T0-F1
#
_cell.length_a   1.000
_cell.length_b   1.000
_cell.length_c   1.000
_cell.angle_alpha   90.00
_cell.angle_beta   90.00
_cell.angle_gamma   90.00
#
_symmetry.space_group_name_H-M   'P 1'
#
loop_
_entity.id
_entity.type
_entity.pdbx_description
1 polymer ?
#
loop_
_entity_poly.entity_id
_entity_poly.type
_entity_poly.pdbx_seq_one_letter_code
_entity_poly.pdbx_strand_id
1 'polypeptide(L)'
;MLQSIHRLSGLLFFLLGSILFAAYLMMHNGVYANESAWWLQRADLPFALVTVLFAGSSLFKSLNPREKRAPILAAFIVIPLIAFFVFVLVLNFWEVLGLPTV
;
A
#
# COMPACT_ATOMS: atom_id res chain seq x y z
N MET A 1 19.23 6.46 -5.32
CA MET A 1 18.48 5.53 -4.44
C MET A 1 16.97 5.79 -4.46
N LEU A 2 16.50 7.01 -4.16
CA LEU A 2 15.07 7.36 -4.16
C LEU A 2 14.37 7.08 -5.53
N GLN A 3 15.07 7.32 -6.64
CA GLN A 3 14.54 7.05 -7.98
C GLN A 3 14.30 5.56 -8.23
N SER A 4 15.19 4.68 -7.76
CA SER A 4 15.06 3.23 -7.85
C SER A 4 13.88 2.73 -7.02
N ILE A 5 13.75 3.22 -5.78
CA ILE A 5 12.62 2.87 -4.89
C ILE A 5 11.30 3.26 -5.54
N HIS A 6 11.19 4.48 -6.07
CA HIS A 6 9.97 4.97 -6.72
C HIS A 6 9.59 4.17 -7.97
N ARG A 7 10.56 3.78 -8.81
CA ARG A 7 10.28 2.98 -10.00
C ARG A 7 9.83 1.57 -9.62
N LEU A 8 10.52 0.94 -8.67
CA LEU A 8 10.19 -0.41 -8.21
C LEU A 8 8.83 -0.43 -7.51
N SER A 9 8.57 0.52 -6.61
CA SER A 9 7.27 0.62 -5.93
C SER A 9 6.15 0.95 -6.92
N GLY A 10 6.38 1.78 -7.93
CA GLY A 10 5.40 2.03 -8.99
C GLY A 10 5.06 0.77 -9.79
N LEU A 11 6.07 0.01 -10.21
CA LEU A 11 5.87 -1.25 -10.93
C LEU A 11 5.07 -2.26 -10.08
N LEU A 12 5.46 -2.43 -8.82
CA LEU A 12 4.74 -3.31 -7.89
C LEU A 12 3.31 -2.82 -7.62
N PHE A 13 3.10 -1.50 -7.53
CA PHE A 13 1.78 -0.91 -7.28
C PHE A 13 0.82 -1.25 -8.41
N PHE A 14 1.25 -1.04 -9.65
CA PHE A 14 0.42 -1.37 -10.81
C PHE A 14 0.20 -2.88 -10.96
N LEU A 15 1.22 -3.71 -10.70
CA LEU A 15 1.07 -5.17 -10.76
C LEU A 15 0.09 -5.68 -9.70
N LEU A 16 0.32 -5.38 -8.43
CA LEU A 16 -0.52 -5.84 -7.33
C LEU A 16 -1.93 -5.24 -7.43
N GLY A 17 -2.05 -3.96 -7.77
CA GLY A 17 -3.34 -3.31 -7.96
C GLY A 17 -4.15 -3.96 -9.08
N SER A 18 -3.51 -4.32 -10.20
CA SER A 18 -4.18 -5.03 -11.30
C SER A 18 -4.61 -6.44 -10.89
N ILE A 19 -3.76 -7.16 -10.16
CA ILE A 19 -4.08 -8.51 -9.66
C ILE A 19 -5.26 -8.46 -8.69
N LEU A 20 -5.25 -7.53 -7.73
CA LEU A 20 -6.34 -7.38 -6.76
C LEU A 20 -7.64 -6.93 -7.43
N PHE A 21 -7.56 -6.02 -8.40
CA PHE A 21 -8.72 -5.61 -9.18
C PHE A 21 -9.31 -6.76 -10.00
N ALA A 22 -8.46 -7.56 -10.65
CA ALA A 22 -8.89 -8.75 -11.37
C ALA A 22 -9.50 -9.79 -10.44
N ALA A 23 -8.88 -10.06 -9.28
CA ALA A 23 -9.42 -10.95 -8.26
C ALA A 23 -10.78 -10.48 -7.75
N TYR A 24 -10.94 -9.18 -7.49
CA TYR A 24 -12.23 -8.60 -7.11
C TYR A 24 -13.30 -8.83 -8.18
N LEU A 25 -12.99 -8.58 -9.46
CA LEU A 25 -13.93 -8.82 -10.56
C LEU A 25 -14.27 -10.31 -10.70
N MET A 26 -13.30 -11.21 -10.60
CA MET A 26 -13.52 -12.66 -10.66
C MET A 26 -14.44 -13.12 -9.52
N MET A 27 -14.15 -12.68 -8.29
CA MET A 27 -14.96 -12.98 -7.11
C MET A 27 -16.40 -12.46 -7.26
N HIS A 28 -16.57 -11.21 -7.72
CA HIS A 28 -17.90 -10.62 -7.93
C HIS A 28 -18.72 -11.43 -8.97
N ASN A 29 -18.07 -11.91 -10.02
CA ASN A 29 -18.75 -12.69 -11.07
C ASN A 29 -18.89 -14.19 -10.74
N GLY A 30 -18.46 -14.62 -9.54
CA GLY A 30 -18.53 -16.03 -9.12
C GLY A 30 -17.54 -16.95 -9.85
N VAL A 31 -16.53 -16.39 -10.52
CA VAL A 31 -15.50 -17.14 -11.25
C VAL A 31 -14.26 -17.27 -10.36
N TYR A 32 -13.75 -18.48 -10.13
CA TYR A 32 -12.58 -18.72 -9.26
C TYR A 32 -12.68 -18.01 -7.89
N ALA A 33 -13.84 -18.14 -7.24
CA ALA A 33 -14.15 -17.38 -6.03
C ALA A 33 -13.17 -17.66 -4.87
N ASN A 34 -12.72 -18.90 -4.71
CA ASN A 34 -11.80 -19.29 -3.65
C ASN A 34 -10.38 -18.71 -3.87
N GLU A 35 -9.87 -18.81 -5.08
CA GLU A 35 -8.56 -18.30 -5.47
C GLU A 35 -8.52 -16.77 -5.42
N SER A 36 -9.62 -16.14 -5.86
CA SER A 36 -9.78 -14.69 -5.81
C SER A 36 -9.85 -14.17 -4.37
N ALA A 37 -10.60 -14.86 -3.51
CA ALA A 37 -10.68 -14.53 -2.08
C ALA A 37 -9.31 -14.66 -1.40
N TRP A 38 -8.52 -15.69 -1.76
CA TRP A 38 -7.17 -15.87 -1.23
C TRP A 38 -6.26 -14.68 -1.53
N TRP A 39 -6.29 -14.16 -2.77
CA TRP A 39 -5.51 -12.99 -3.16
C TRP A 39 -5.95 -11.74 -2.41
N LEU A 40 -7.26 -11.50 -2.31
CA LEU A 40 -7.80 -10.34 -1.60
C LEU A 40 -7.45 -10.36 -0.10
N GLN A 41 -7.45 -11.53 0.55
CA GLN A 41 -7.12 -11.64 1.97
C GLN A 41 -5.62 -11.44 2.26
N ARG A 42 -4.74 -11.93 1.38
CA ARG A 42 -3.32 -12.08 1.70
C ARG A 42 -2.43 -11.00 1.08
N ALA A 43 -2.87 -10.38 -0.02
CA ALA A 43 -2.10 -9.35 -0.71
C ALA A 43 -2.36 -7.93 -0.18
N ASP A 44 -3.29 -7.74 0.75
CA ASP A 44 -3.62 -6.43 1.34
C ASP A 44 -2.40 -5.72 1.94
N LEU A 45 -1.64 -6.39 2.82
CA LEU A 45 -0.45 -5.79 3.45
C LEU A 45 0.68 -5.51 2.45
N PRO A 46 1.06 -6.45 1.56
CA PRO A 46 1.99 -6.15 0.47
C PRO A 46 1.56 -4.95 -0.38
N PHE A 47 0.27 -4.87 -0.73
CA PHE A 47 -0.26 -3.79 -1.54
C PHE A 47 -0.25 -2.45 -0.78
N ALA A 48 -0.64 -2.43 0.49
CA ALA A 48 -0.61 -1.24 1.33
C ALA A 48 0.83 -0.70 1.48
N LEU A 49 1.81 -1.59 1.71
CA LEU A 49 3.23 -1.21 1.79
C LEU A 49 3.70 -0.53 0.50
N VAL A 50 3.44 -1.16 -0.63
CA VAL A 50 3.85 -0.66 -1.94
C VAL A 50 3.14 0.66 -2.27
N THR A 51 1.86 0.79 -1.92
CA THR A 51 1.07 2.01 -2.06
C THR A 51 1.70 3.16 -1.27
N VAL A 52 2.07 2.94 -0.01
CA VAL A 52 2.72 3.95 0.83
C VAL A 52 4.07 4.38 0.26
N LEU A 53 4.89 3.42 -0.17
CA LEU A 53 6.20 3.71 -0.78
C LEU A 53 6.07 4.49 -2.09
N PHE A 54 5.12 4.12 -2.94
CA PHE A 54 4.88 4.80 -4.21
C PHE A 54 4.27 6.19 -4.01
N ALA A 55 3.24 6.32 -3.18
CA ALA A 55 2.59 7.59 -2.88
C ALA A 55 3.55 8.57 -2.20
N GLY A 56 4.29 8.13 -1.18
CA GLY A 56 5.25 8.98 -0.47
C GLY A 56 6.40 9.46 -1.35
N SER A 57 6.97 8.56 -2.16
CA SER A 57 8.04 8.95 -3.08
C SER A 57 7.55 9.84 -4.23
N SER A 58 6.34 9.63 -4.73
CA SER A 58 5.70 10.48 -5.73
C SER A 58 5.44 11.89 -5.19
N LEU A 59 4.82 11.98 -4.01
CA LEU A 59 4.48 13.24 -3.37
C LEU A 59 5.74 14.05 -3.01
N PHE A 60 6.77 13.38 -2.47
CA PHE A 60 8.03 14.04 -2.13
C PHE A 60 8.71 14.62 -3.38
N LYS A 61 8.76 13.89 -4.49
CA LYS A 61 9.32 14.40 -5.75
C LYS A 61 8.53 15.58 -6.31
N SER A 62 7.20 15.51 -6.24
CA SER A 62 6.32 16.59 -6.71
C SER A 62 6.54 17.89 -5.92
N LEU A 63 6.78 17.78 -4.62
CA LEU A 63 6.95 18.94 -3.72
C LEU A 63 8.40 19.39 -3.57
N ASN A 64 9.37 18.58 -4.03
CA ASN A 64 10.80 18.90 -3.98
C ASN A 64 11.49 18.73 -5.35
N PRO A 65 11.11 19.53 -6.37
CA PRO A 65 11.62 19.40 -7.73
C PRO A 65 13.11 19.73 -7.87
N ARG A 66 13.70 20.43 -6.88
CA ARG A 66 15.11 20.83 -6.89
C ARG A 66 16.02 19.80 -6.22
N GLU A 67 15.49 18.65 -5.80
CA GLU A 67 16.19 17.56 -5.10
C GLU A 67 17.05 18.02 -3.90
N LYS A 68 16.67 19.13 -3.27
CA LYS A 68 17.40 19.64 -2.10
C LYS A 68 17.08 18.79 -0.87
N ARG A 69 18.00 18.73 0.10
CA ARG A 69 17.71 18.09 1.38
C ARG A 69 16.56 18.85 2.08
N ALA A 70 15.40 18.20 2.17
CA ALA A 70 14.17 18.75 2.77
C ALA A 70 13.63 17.80 3.85
N PRO A 71 14.32 17.67 5.01
CA PRO A 71 13.96 16.69 6.03
C PRO A 71 12.59 16.97 6.68
N ILE A 72 12.22 18.24 6.82
CA ILE A 72 10.91 18.66 7.37
C ILE A 72 9.79 18.20 6.43
N LEU A 73 9.92 18.46 5.13
CA LEU A 73 8.96 17.99 4.13
C LEU A 73 8.85 16.47 4.11
N ALA A 74 9.99 15.78 4.20
CA ALA A 74 10.01 14.32 4.28
C ALA A 74 9.25 13.83 5.52
N ALA A 75 9.46 14.43 6.70
CA ALA A 75 8.73 14.07 7.92
C ALA A 75 7.22 14.30 7.79
N PHE A 76 6.81 15.45 7.22
CA PHE A 76 5.39 15.77 6.99
C PHE A 76 4.68 14.78 6.06
N ILE A 77 5.41 14.14 5.14
CA ILE A 77 4.86 13.12 4.24
C ILE A 77 4.91 11.72 4.88
N VAL A 78 6.04 11.38 5.51
CA VAL A 78 6.28 10.04 6.03
C VAL A 78 5.46 9.75 7.28
N ILE A 79 5.28 10.70 8.19
CA ILE A 79 4.48 10.50 9.42
C ILE A 79 3.04 10.05 9.12
N PRO A 80 2.23 10.77 8.31
CA PRO A 80 0.86 10.35 8.03
C PRO A 80 0.82 9.03 7.25
N LEU A 81 1.80 8.76 6.40
CA LEU A 81 1.89 7.49 5.66
C LEU A 81 2.21 6.30 6.57
N ILE A 82 3.10 6.48 7.56
CA ILE A 82 3.36 5.47 8.59
C ILE A 82 2.10 5.25 9.43
N ALA A 83 1.43 6.33 9.85
CA ALA A 83 0.19 6.21 10.61
C ALA A 83 -0.89 5.43 9.83
N PHE A 84 -1.04 5.72 8.53
CA PHE A 84 -1.94 4.97 7.64
C PHE A 84 -1.54 3.49 7.54
N PHE A 85 -0.25 3.18 7.33
CA PHE A 85 0.21 1.80 7.25
C PHE A 85 0.01 1.02 8.55
N VAL A 86 0.30 1.65 9.69
CA VAL A 86 0.06 1.08 11.02
C VAL A 86 -1.42 0.84 11.25
N PHE A 87 -2.28 1.77 10.83
CA PHE A 87 -3.73 1.58 10.89
C PHE A 87 -4.18 0.35 10.09
N VAL A 88 -3.71 0.18 8.85
CA VAL A 88 -4.01 -1.01 8.03
C VAL A 88 -3.48 -2.29 8.69
N LEU A 89 -2.27 -2.26 9.27
CA LEU A 89 -1.72 -3.39 10.03
C LEU A 89 -2.61 -3.79 11.21
N VAL A 90 -3.08 -2.81 11.99
CA VAL A 90 -3.98 -3.06 13.13
C VAL A 90 -5.29 -3.68 12.66
N LEU A 91 -5.87 -3.20 11.55
CA LEU A 91 -7.08 -3.81 10.99
C LEU A 91 -6.85 -5.25 10.52
N ASN A 92 -5.69 -5.53 9.91
CA ASN A 92 -5.40 -6.87 9.40
C ASN A 92 -5.16 -7.89 10.53
N PHE A 93 -4.66 -7.45 11.69
CA PHE A 93 -4.38 -8.29 12.85
C PHE A 93 -5.33 -8.05 14.04
N TRP A 94 -6.50 -7.44 13.81
CA TRP A 94 -7.44 -7.04 14.87
C TRP A 94 -7.77 -8.19 15.83
N GLU A 95 -8.11 -9.35 15.28
CA GLU A 95 -8.45 -10.55 16.06
C GLU A 95 -7.24 -11.12 16.81
N VAL A 96 -6.05 -11.09 16.19
CA VAL A 96 -4.79 -11.58 16.79
C VAL A 96 -4.34 -10.69 17.94
N LEU A 97 -4.66 -9.40 17.88
CA LEU A 97 -4.35 -8.42 18.93
C LEU A 97 -5.30 -8.51 20.14
N GLY A 98 -6.32 -9.37 20.11
CA GLY A 98 -7.28 -9.55 21.21
C GLY A 98 -8.17 -8.33 21.44
N LEU A 99 -8.37 -7.51 20.41
CA LEU A 99 -9.25 -6.35 20.48
C LEU A 99 -10.72 -6.79 20.38
N PRO A 100 -11.66 -6.09 21.04
CA PRO A 100 -13.07 -6.47 21.01
C PRO A 100 -13.59 -6.45 19.57
N THR A 101 -14.16 -7.57 19.13
CA THR A 101 -14.99 -7.67 17.93
C THR A 101 -16.40 -7.22 18.33
N VAL A 102 -16.94 -6.22 17.64
CA VAL A 102 -18.34 -5.80 17.80
C VAL A 102 -19.25 -6.81 17.14
#